data_AF-A0A7J3WGZ2-F1
#
_entry.id   AF-A0A7J3WGZ2-F1
#
_cell.length_a   1.000
_cell.length_b   1.000
_cell.length_c   1.000
_cell.angle_alpha   90.00
_cell.angle_beta   90.00
_cell.angle_gamma   90.00
#
_symmetry.space_group_name_H-M   'P 1'
#
loop_
_entity.id
_entity.type
_entity.pdbx_description
1 polymer ?
#
loop_
_entity_poly.entity_id
_entity_poly.type
_entity_poly.pdbx_seq_one_letter_code
_entity_poly.pdbx_strand_id
1 'polypeptide(L)'
;MSEFAVAKPRRRARQGVWGAEKFVRSGYRIVGRHSAVKVCHWTKSALKGGKACYKSWYGVESHRCLQMTPSLQYCNMACVFCWRFHTINRGQPYNGDWEPPEAILEAMIAEQRKLLSGFKGNPKVSRTKFNEAMYPTNIAISLDGEPTTYPYLAELIR
;
A
#
# COMPACT_ATOMS: atom_id res chain seq x y z
N MET A 1 42.42 22.92 23.69
CA MET A 1 41.06 23.06 23.11
C MET A 1 40.67 21.69 22.56
N SER A 2 40.03 20.84 23.37
CA SER A 2 39.59 19.51 22.95
C SER A 2 38.29 19.64 22.17
N GLU A 3 38.32 19.31 20.87
CA GLU A 3 37.11 19.14 20.07
C GLU A 3 36.27 18.01 20.64
N PHE A 4 35.19 18.36 21.34
CA PHE A 4 34.09 17.44 21.59
C PHE A 4 33.37 17.20 20.26
N ALA A 5 33.78 16.15 19.54
CA ALA A 5 33.00 15.64 18.43
C ALA A 5 31.63 15.19 18.97
N VAL A 6 30.61 16.03 18.78
CA VAL A 6 29.22 15.66 19.03
C VAL A 6 28.88 14.53 18.07
N ALA A 7 28.87 13.30 18.57
CA ALA A 7 28.44 12.14 17.80
C ALA A 7 27.03 12.42 17.26
N LYS A 8 26.90 12.57 15.93
CA LYS A 8 25.58 12.65 15.30
C LYS A 8 24.80 11.42 15.77
N PRO A 9 23.59 11.58 16.33
CA PRO A 9 22.82 10.44 16.80
C PRO A 9 22.68 9.47 15.63
N ARG A 10 23.22 8.25 15.78
CA ARG A 10 23.09 7.19 14.79
C ARG A 10 21.60 7.05 14.49
N ARG A 11 21.17 7.52 13.33
CA ARG A 11 19.77 7.41 12.88
C ARG A 11 19.45 5.92 12.94
N ARG A 12 18.59 5.51 13.88
CA ARG A 12 18.24 4.10 14.06
C ARG A 12 17.71 3.58 12.72
N ALA A 13 18.33 2.52 12.22
CA ALA A 13 17.90 1.88 10.99
C ALA A 13 16.44 1.43 11.12
N ARG A 14 15.64 1.63 10.09
CA ARG A 14 14.22 1.26 10.10
C ARG A 14 14.08 -0.20 9.66
N GLN A 15 13.51 -1.01 10.55
CA GLN A 15 13.21 -2.43 10.33
C GLN A 15 11.70 -2.69 10.17
N GLY A 16 10.90 -1.63 9.97
CA GLY A 16 9.47 -1.77 9.71
C GLY A 16 8.73 -0.45 9.59
N VAL A 17 7.41 -0.51 9.37
CA VAL A 17 6.54 0.68 9.29
C VAL A 17 6.49 1.40 10.64
N TRP A 18 6.91 2.66 10.66
CA TRP A 18 6.81 3.53 11.85
C TRP A 18 5.54 4.38 11.80
N GLY A 19 4.92 4.58 12.96
CA GLY A 19 3.67 5.36 13.03
C GLY A 19 2.52 4.65 12.32
N ALA A 20 2.48 3.32 12.40
CA ALA A 20 1.49 2.46 11.74
C ALA A 20 0.05 2.90 12.06
N GLU A 21 -0.20 3.44 13.27
CA GLU A 21 -1.49 3.96 13.69
C GLU A 21 -2.02 5.06 12.77
N LYS A 22 -1.14 5.92 12.23
CA LYS A 22 -1.54 6.98 11.30
C LYS A 22 -2.00 6.40 9.96
N PHE A 23 -1.32 5.37 9.46
CA PHE A 23 -1.70 4.67 8.23
C PHE A 23 -3.03 3.95 8.40
N VAL A 24 -3.20 3.22 9.49
CA VAL A 24 -4.45 2.50 9.79
C VAL A 24 -5.63 3.47 9.86
N ARG A 25 -5.46 4.61 10.55
CA ARG A 25 -6.48 5.68 10.59
C ARG A 25 -6.78 6.27 9.21
N SER A 26 -5.79 6.35 8.34
CA SER A 26 -5.95 6.78 6.94
C SER A 26 -6.45 5.68 5.98
N GLY A 27 -6.87 4.52 6.53
CA GLY A 27 -7.52 3.44 5.79
C GLY A 27 -6.57 2.43 5.13
N TYR A 28 -5.29 2.44 5.49
CA TYR A 28 -4.35 1.39 5.08
C TYR A 28 -4.53 0.12 5.92
N ARG A 29 -4.10 -1.01 5.39
CA ARG A 29 -3.77 -2.21 6.14
C ARG A 29 -2.31 -2.53 5.92
N ILE A 30 -1.56 -2.59 7.01
CA ILE A 30 -0.16 -2.95 6.98
C ILE A 30 -0.07 -4.47 6.83
N VAL A 31 0.77 -4.91 5.91
CA VAL A 31 1.04 -6.33 5.63
C VAL A 31 2.52 -6.56 5.87
N GLY A 32 2.82 -7.51 6.76
CA GLY A 32 4.19 -7.73 7.22
C GLY A 32 4.80 -6.46 7.83
N ARG A 33 6.10 -6.28 7.62
CA ARG A 33 6.91 -5.18 8.18
C ARG A 33 7.06 -4.00 7.24
N HIS A 34 6.84 -4.18 5.93
CA HIS A 34 7.22 -3.18 4.92
C HIS A 34 6.16 -2.96 3.84
N SER A 35 5.02 -3.64 3.89
CA SER A 35 4.02 -3.59 2.82
C SER A 35 2.67 -3.07 3.28
N ALA A 36 1.81 -2.65 2.35
CA ALA A 36 0.44 -2.27 2.67
C ALA A 36 -0.53 -2.35 1.48
N VAL A 37 -1.81 -2.46 1.81
CA VAL A 37 -2.94 -2.37 0.89
C VAL A 37 -3.92 -1.28 1.36
N LYS A 38 -4.62 -0.66 0.41
CA LYS A 38 -5.69 0.31 0.70
C LYS A 38 -6.74 0.28 -0.40
N VAL A 39 -8.01 0.35 -0.03
CA VAL A 39 -9.09 0.45 -1.02
C VAL A 39 -9.01 1.81 -1.73
N CYS A 40 -8.76 1.77 -3.03
CA CYS A 40 -8.74 2.93 -3.90
C CYS A 40 -10.07 3.70 -3.85
N HIS A 41 -10.01 5.03 -3.99
CA HIS A 41 -11.19 5.88 -4.11
C HIS A 41 -12.18 5.36 -5.16
N TRP A 42 -11.66 4.98 -6.34
CA TRP A 42 -12.46 4.53 -7.47
C TRP A 42 -13.06 3.14 -7.29
N THR A 43 -12.40 2.25 -6.55
CA THR A 43 -12.98 0.96 -6.14
C THR A 43 -14.23 1.20 -5.28
N LYS A 44 -14.17 2.13 -4.32
CA LYS A 44 -15.34 2.50 -3.49
C LYS A 44 -16.45 3.14 -4.33
N SER A 45 -16.09 4.01 -5.28
CA SER A 45 -17.04 4.63 -6.20
C SER A 45 -17.78 3.58 -7.03
N ALA A 46 -17.03 2.73 -7.75
CA ALA A 46 -17.57 1.70 -8.63
C ALA A 46 -18.45 0.67 -7.90
N LEU A 47 -18.09 0.30 -6.66
CA LEU A 47 -18.89 -0.60 -5.82
C LEU A 47 -20.25 -0.01 -5.44
N LYS A 48 -20.30 1.30 -5.13
CA LYS A 48 -21.54 2.00 -4.74
C LYS A 48 -22.39 2.44 -5.94
N GLY A 49 -22.16 1.88 -7.13
CA GLY A 49 -22.86 2.27 -8.36
C GLY A 49 -22.38 3.59 -8.99
N GLY A 50 -21.26 4.15 -8.51
CA GLY A 50 -20.66 5.36 -9.07
C GLY A 50 -19.77 5.09 -10.29
N LYS A 51 -18.99 6.11 -10.68
CA LYS A 51 -18.08 6.07 -11.83
C LYS A 51 -16.87 5.16 -11.58
N ALA A 52 -16.37 4.54 -12.65
CA ALA A 52 -15.05 3.89 -12.70
C ALA A 52 -13.92 4.92 -12.84
N CYS A 53 -12.68 4.50 -12.56
CA CYS A 53 -11.50 5.33 -12.85
C CYS A 53 -11.21 5.37 -14.34
N TYR A 54 -10.39 6.32 -14.76
CA TYR A 54 -9.97 6.47 -16.16
C TYR A 54 -9.30 5.21 -16.74
N LYS A 55 -8.74 4.32 -15.91
CA LYS A 55 -8.11 3.08 -16.40
C LYS A 55 -9.11 2.09 -17.01
N SER A 56 -10.42 2.32 -16.85
CA SER A 56 -11.43 1.57 -17.57
C SER A 56 -11.27 1.68 -19.10
N TRP A 57 -10.66 2.75 -19.61
CA TRP A 57 -10.32 2.87 -21.04
C TRP A 57 -9.33 1.80 -21.51
N TYR A 58 -8.56 1.20 -20.59
CA TYR A 58 -7.64 0.10 -20.86
C TYR A 58 -8.24 -1.27 -20.46
N GLY A 59 -9.54 -1.35 -20.19
CA GLY A 59 -10.22 -2.58 -19.77
C GLY A 59 -10.10 -2.90 -18.27
N VAL A 60 -9.55 -1.99 -17.44
CA VAL A 60 -9.42 -2.22 -16.00
C VAL A 60 -10.75 -1.98 -15.28
N GLU A 61 -11.25 -3.03 -14.62
CA GLU A 61 -12.43 -2.95 -13.76
C GLU A 61 -12.07 -2.39 -12.38
N SER A 62 -12.48 -1.15 -12.09
CA SER A 62 -12.07 -0.44 -10.87
C SER A 62 -12.49 -1.14 -9.57
N HIS A 63 -13.64 -1.82 -9.54
CA HIS A 63 -14.10 -2.57 -8.37
C HIS A 63 -13.28 -3.86 -8.14
N ARG A 64 -12.55 -4.33 -9.15
CA ARG A 64 -11.68 -5.52 -9.09
C ARG A 64 -10.19 -5.17 -9.03
N CYS A 65 -9.86 -3.91 -8.72
CA CYS A 65 -8.49 -3.47 -8.54
C CYS A 65 -8.06 -3.54 -7.07
N LEU A 66 -6.92 -4.17 -6.82
CA LEU A 66 -6.21 -4.18 -5.53
C LEU A 66 -5.07 -3.17 -5.60
N GLN A 67 -5.16 -2.08 -4.83
CA GLN A 67 -4.10 -1.06 -4.74
C GLN A 67 -3.19 -1.36 -3.55
N MET A 68 -1.91 -1.57 -3.83
CA MET A 68 -0.92 -1.99 -2.82
C MET A 68 0.47 -1.36 -3.03
N THR A 69 1.35 -1.61 -2.06
CA THR A 69 2.79 -1.36 -2.15
C THR A 69 3.57 -2.40 -1.35
N PRO A 70 4.70 -2.91 -1.88
CA PRO A 70 5.63 -3.75 -1.13
C PRO A 70 6.69 -2.94 -0.37
N SER A 71 6.65 -1.60 -0.39
CA SER A 71 7.71 -0.75 0.19
C SER A 71 7.15 0.51 0.88
N LEU A 72 6.15 0.32 1.74
CA LEU A 72 5.52 1.42 2.47
C LEU A 72 6.54 2.24 3.26
N GLN A 73 6.47 3.56 3.15
CA GLN A 73 7.42 4.53 3.71
C GLN A 73 8.83 4.53 3.11
N TYR A 74 9.26 3.57 2.32
CA TYR A 74 10.62 3.55 1.78
C TYR A 74 10.62 4.17 0.38
N CYS A 75 11.33 5.28 0.19
CA CYS A 75 11.39 6.00 -1.09
C CYS A 75 12.63 6.90 -1.09
N ASN A 76 13.40 6.86 -2.17
CA ASN A 76 14.59 7.68 -2.41
C ASN A 76 14.25 9.13 -2.82
N MET A 77 12.98 9.44 -3.07
CA MET A 77 12.54 10.77 -3.51
C MET A 77 11.78 11.54 -2.42
N ALA A 78 11.88 12.88 -2.45
CA ALA A 78 11.27 13.81 -1.50
C ALA A 78 10.23 14.75 -2.14
N CYS A 79 9.41 14.25 -3.07
CA CYS A 79 8.47 15.06 -3.85
C CYS A 79 7.47 15.84 -2.97
N VAL A 80 7.25 17.12 -3.30
CA VAL A 80 6.37 18.06 -2.57
C VAL A 80 4.87 17.71 -2.67
N PHE A 81 4.48 17.00 -3.72
CA PHE A 81 3.09 16.64 -4.02
C PHE A 81 2.69 15.25 -3.53
N CYS A 82 3.63 14.47 -3.00
CA CYS A 82 3.36 13.07 -2.68
C CYS A 82 2.61 13.00 -1.35
N TRP A 83 1.33 12.58 -1.40
CA TRP A 83 0.41 12.55 -0.27
C TRP A 83 0.79 11.46 0.75
N ARG A 84 1.71 11.78 1.65
CA ARG A 84 2.31 10.85 2.62
C ARG A 84 2.71 11.56 3.91
N PHE A 85 2.98 10.77 4.93
CA PHE A 85 3.64 11.30 6.14
C PHE A 85 5.12 11.53 5.84
N HIS A 86 5.51 12.80 5.70
CA HIS A 86 6.92 13.16 5.50
C HIS A 86 7.71 12.91 6.80
N THR A 87 8.63 11.94 6.77
CA THR A 87 9.54 11.64 7.88
C THR A 87 10.99 11.87 7.45
N ILE A 88 11.82 12.43 8.32
CA ILE A 88 13.21 12.85 8.01
C ILE A 88 14.17 11.70 7.59
N ASN A 89 13.79 10.44 7.86
CA ASN A 89 14.60 9.25 7.58
C ASN A 89 14.07 8.42 6.39
N ARG A 90 13.27 9.01 5.50
CA ARG A 90 12.58 8.27 4.44
C ARG A 90 13.51 7.73 3.34
N GLY A 91 14.56 8.48 3.03
CA GLY A 91 15.59 8.03 2.08
C GLY A 91 16.55 7.00 2.66
N GLN A 92 16.39 6.60 3.93
CA GLN A 92 17.16 5.49 4.49
C GLN A 92 16.63 4.18 3.91
N PRO A 93 17.51 3.28 3.46
CA PRO A 93 17.08 1.97 3.00
C PRO A 93 16.42 1.21 4.14
N TYR A 94 15.47 0.35 3.78
CA TYR A 94 14.94 -0.63 4.71
C TYR A 94 16.05 -1.61 5.10
N ASN A 95 16.21 -1.86 6.39
CA ASN A 95 17.28 -2.69 6.94
C ASN A 95 16.73 -3.86 7.78
N GLY A 96 15.46 -4.23 7.54
CA GLY A 96 14.87 -5.47 8.04
C GLY A 96 14.85 -6.53 6.94
N ASP A 97 14.35 -7.72 7.26
CA ASP A 97 14.19 -8.74 6.23
C ASP A 97 12.97 -8.44 5.37
N TRP A 98 13.08 -8.76 4.09
CA TRP A 98 12.01 -8.64 3.13
C TRP A 98 11.19 -9.92 3.12
N GLU A 99 9.88 -9.80 3.35
CA GLU A 99 8.94 -10.91 3.25
C GLU A 99 8.85 -11.39 1.79
N PRO A 100 8.68 -12.71 1.55
CA PRO A 100 8.63 -13.27 0.20
C PRO A 100 7.35 -12.84 -0.55
N PRO A 101 7.40 -12.78 -1.90
CA PRO A 101 6.30 -12.27 -2.73
C PRO A 101 4.95 -12.93 -2.50
N GLU A 102 4.93 -14.26 -2.43
CA GLU A 102 3.70 -15.04 -2.25
C GLU A 102 3.02 -14.71 -0.91
N ALA A 103 3.81 -14.64 0.17
CA ALA A 103 3.30 -14.34 1.50
C ALA A 103 2.69 -12.92 1.58
N ILE A 104 3.34 -11.93 0.96
CA ILE A 104 2.79 -10.56 0.95
C ILE A 104 1.54 -10.46 0.08
N LEU A 105 1.51 -11.15 -1.07
CA LEU A 105 0.38 -11.10 -1.99
C LEU A 105 -0.88 -11.73 -1.38
N GLU A 106 -0.75 -12.93 -0.81
CA GLU A 106 -1.86 -13.62 -0.15
C GLU A 106 -2.42 -12.80 1.03
N ALA A 107 -1.52 -12.26 1.86
CA ALA A 107 -1.91 -11.40 2.97
C ALA A 107 -2.60 -10.11 2.49
N MET A 108 -2.13 -9.49 1.40
CA MET A 108 -2.78 -8.30 0.82
C MET A 108 -4.15 -8.59 0.23
N ILE A 109 -4.34 -9.74 -0.43
CA ILE A 109 -5.64 -10.17 -0.95
C ILE A 109 -6.60 -10.40 0.23
N ALA A 110 -6.14 -11.05 1.30
CA ALA A 110 -6.93 -11.24 2.51
C ALA A 110 -7.33 -9.90 3.16
N GLU A 111 -6.38 -8.96 3.29
CA GLU A 111 -6.66 -7.62 3.85
C GLU A 111 -7.57 -6.78 2.95
N GLN A 112 -7.44 -6.87 1.63
CA GLN A 112 -8.37 -6.24 0.67
C GLN A 112 -9.80 -6.77 0.89
N ARG A 113 -9.97 -8.09 1.00
CA ARG A 113 -11.28 -8.73 1.28
C ARG A 113 -11.87 -8.24 2.61
N LYS A 114 -11.05 -8.13 3.66
CA LYS A 114 -11.48 -7.56 4.96
C LYS A 114 -11.92 -6.11 4.80
N LEU A 115 -11.16 -5.28 4.09
CA LEU A 115 -11.51 -3.89 3.83
C LEU A 115 -12.82 -3.75 3.05
N LEU A 116 -13.08 -4.66 2.12
CA LEU A 116 -14.30 -4.67 1.30
C LEU A 116 -15.52 -5.23 2.04
N SER A 117 -15.33 -6.07 3.07
CA SER A 117 -16.42 -6.74 3.80
C SER A 117 -17.54 -5.79 4.26
N GLY A 118 -17.21 -4.56 4.66
CA GLY A 118 -18.16 -3.53 5.08
C GLY A 118 -19.11 -3.04 3.97
N PHE A 119 -18.81 -3.29 2.70
CA PHE A 119 -19.68 -2.93 1.57
C PHE A 119 -20.84 -3.92 1.37
N LYS A 120 -20.76 -5.15 1.92
CA LYS A 120 -21.73 -6.23 1.70
C LYS A 120 -23.15 -5.88 2.13
N GLY A 121 -23.29 -5.06 3.19
CA GLY A 121 -24.57 -4.63 3.75
C GLY A 121 -25.07 -3.28 3.23
N ASN A 122 -24.34 -2.64 2.31
CA ASN A 122 -24.72 -1.34 1.80
C ASN A 122 -25.78 -1.52 0.69
N PRO A 123 -26.99 -0.90 0.80
CA PRO A 123 -28.06 -1.06 -0.19
C PRO A 123 -27.70 -0.51 -1.58
N LYS A 124 -26.70 0.37 -1.68
CA LYS A 124 -26.20 0.91 -2.96
C LYS A 124 -25.21 0.00 -3.68
N VAL A 125 -24.82 -1.11 -3.05
CA VAL A 125 -23.81 -2.04 -3.59
C VAL A 125 -24.50 -3.26 -4.16
N SER A 126 -24.34 -3.50 -5.46
CA SER A 126 -24.83 -4.71 -6.12
C SER A 126 -24.13 -5.96 -5.56
N ARG A 127 -24.89 -7.02 -5.30
CA ARG A 127 -24.37 -8.31 -4.86
C ARG A 127 -23.35 -8.89 -5.85
N THR A 128 -23.63 -8.78 -7.15
CA THR A 128 -22.75 -9.26 -8.22
C THR A 128 -21.40 -8.52 -8.18
N LYS A 129 -21.42 -7.18 -8.20
CA LYS A 129 -20.19 -6.36 -8.11
C LYS A 129 -19.41 -6.60 -6.83
N PHE A 130 -20.10 -6.76 -5.70
CA PHE A 130 -19.44 -7.09 -4.44
C PHE A 130 -18.71 -8.43 -4.53
N ASN A 131 -19.38 -9.47 -5.05
CA ASN A 131 -18.79 -10.79 -5.20
C ASN A 131 -17.58 -10.76 -6.14
N GLU A 132 -17.66 -10.05 -7.27
CA GLU A 132 -16.52 -9.85 -8.19
C GLU A 132 -15.34 -9.14 -7.51
N ALA A 133 -15.61 -8.12 -6.70
CA ALA A 133 -14.56 -7.37 -6.00
C ALA A 133 -13.79 -8.20 -4.95
N MET A 134 -14.39 -9.28 -4.45
CA MET A 134 -13.71 -10.24 -3.55
C MET A 134 -12.65 -11.09 -4.28
N TYR A 135 -12.66 -11.06 -5.62
CA TYR A 135 -11.71 -11.73 -6.51
C TYR A 135 -11.09 -10.70 -7.47
N PRO A 136 -10.16 -9.86 -6.96
CA PRO A 136 -9.51 -8.84 -7.77
C PRO A 136 -8.73 -9.49 -8.92
N THR A 137 -8.78 -8.85 -10.08
CA THR A 137 -8.11 -9.30 -11.33
C THR A 137 -6.99 -8.36 -11.74
N ASN A 138 -6.89 -7.19 -11.10
CA ASN A 138 -5.92 -6.16 -11.40
C ASN A 138 -5.19 -5.75 -10.12
N ILE A 139 -3.86 -5.73 -10.15
CA ILE A 139 -3.04 -5.27 -9.03
C ILE A 139 -2.35 -3.96 -9.43
N ALA A 140 -2.53 -2.92 -8.62
CA ALA A 140 -1.87 -1.63 -8.78
C ALA A 140 -0.78 -1.49 -7.71
N ILE A 141 0.47 -1.77 -8.09
CA ILE A 141 1.67 -1.60 -7.27
C ILE A 141 2.07 -0.11 -7.27
N SER A 142 1.24 0.74 -6.64
CA SER A 142 1.35 2.20 -6.78
C SER A 142 0.70 2.97 -5.62
N LEU A 143 0.73 2.42 -4.40
CA LEU A 143 0.07 3.04 -3.25
C LEU A 143 0.91 4.15 -2.60
N ASP A 144 2.06 3.80 -2.03
CA ASP A 144 3.02 4.72 -1.38
C ASP A 144 4.40 4.04 -1.36
N GLY A 145 5.49 4.80 -1.31
CA GLY A 145 6.84 4.26 -1.40
C GLY A 145 7.35 4.15 -2.84
N GLU A 146 8.55 3.58 -2.97
CA GLU A 146 9.20 3.26 -4.23
C GLU A 146 9.24 1.73 -4.39
N PRO A 147 8.33 1.13 -5.18
CA PRO A 147 8.22 -0.33 -5.30
C PRO A 147 9.52 -1.01 -5.72
N THR A 148 10.37 -0.34 -6.51
CA THR A 148 11.65 -0.90 -6.97
C THR A 148 12.67 -1.12 -5.85
N THR A 149 12.42 -0.59 -4.64
CA THR A 149 13.24 -0.90 -3.46
C THR A 149 12.98 -2.29 -2.89
N TYR A 150 11.85 -2.93 -3.25
CA TYR A 150 11.58 -4.32 -2.86
C TYR A 150 12.38 -5.26 -3.77
N PRO A 151 13.30 -6.08 -3.21
CA PRO A 151 14.25 -6.85 -4.02
C PRO A 151 13.58 -7.95 -4.86
N TYR A 152 12.40 -8.42 -4.45
CA TYR A 152 11.67 -9.50 -5.12
C TYR A 152 10.51 -8.97 -5.99
N LEU A 153 10.61 -7.72 -6.49
CA LEU A 153 9.54 -7.11 -7.28
C LEU A 153 9.28 -7.87 -8.58
N ALA A 154 10.31 -8.41 -9.21
CA ALA A 154 10.16 -9.17 -10.46
C ALA A 154 9.38 -10.47 -10.21
N GLU A 155 9.65 -11.16 -9.10
CA GLU A 155 8.94 -12.36 -8.67
C GLU A 155 7.50 -12.05 -8.25
N LEU A 156 7.25 -10.90 -7.63
CA LEU A 156 5.90 -10.44 -7.28
C LEU A 156 5.01 -10.16 -8.50
N ILE A 157 5.61 -9.83 -9.65
CA ILE A 157 4.88 -9.55 -10.90
C ILE A 157 4.54 -10.84 -11.66
N ARG A 158 5.29 -11.92 -11.44
CA ARG A 158 5.08 -13.22 -12.11
C ARG A 158 3.95 -13.99 -11.46
#